data_AF-A0A6A8AQX0-F1
#
_entry.id   AF-A0A6A8AQX0-F1
#
_cell.length_a   1.000
_cell.length_b   1.000
_cell.length_c   1.000
_cell.angle_alpha   90.00
_cell.angle_beta   90.00
_cell.angle_gamma   90.00
#
_symmetry.space_group_name_H-M   'P 1'
#
loop_
_entity.id
_entity.type
_entity.pdbx_description
1 polymer ?
#
loop_
_entity_poly.entity_id
_entity_poly.type
_entity_poly.pdbx_seq_one_letter_code
_entity_poly.pdbx_strand_id
1 'polypeptide(L)'
;MFQQHKNKSDIKYQILVSVIGLLLVFVLTVFPPTVTADFPWRKTVIGVIFSIFCVLGILAVFSPNQCLTIFNFRKKQRTVGSDSAKLVSHGISTDLQGHHPTCGMFDAHIFRIKDKTWCAACIGLLIGGLLALAGASVYFFGGWHVAEHSSLMVLLGILGVSFGLFQFKFRNLVRLFVNTFFVLGALLMLVGVDELVRSLFFDLFVFSLIVFWLFTRISLSQWDHEVICSGCETENCSFRE
;
A
#
# COMPACT_ATOMS: atom_id res chain seq x y z
N MET A 1 16.39 -21.28 4.27
CA MET A 1 17.07 -20.95 3.00
C MET A 1 16.16 -21.05 1.76
N PHE A 2 15.44 -22.15 1.53
CA PHE A 2 14.49 -22.29 0.38
C PHE A 2 13.29 -21.31 0.43
N GLN A 3 12.74 -21.04 1.61
CA GLN A 3 11.63 -20.09 1.80
C GLN A 3 12.03 -18.63 1.47
N GLN A 4 13.24 -18.22 1.85
CA GLN A 4 13.79 -16.89 1.56
C GLN A 4 14.08 -16.68 0.08
N HIS A 5 14.53 -17.72 -0.63
CA HIS A 5 14.80 -17.61 -2.07
C HIS A 5 13.50 -17.50 -2.89
N LYS A 6 12.42 -18.13 -2.45
CA LYS A 6 11.08 -18.02 -3.04
C LYS A 6 10.50 -16.61 -2.86
N ASN A 7 10.51 -16.07 -1.65
CA ASN A 7 10.03 -14.71 -1.37
C ASN A 7 10.79 -13.64 -2.19
N LYS A 8 12.12 -13.79 -2.35
CA LYS A 8 12.93 -12.85 -3.15
C LYS A 8 12.60 -12.89 -4.64
N SER A 9 12.25 -14.05 -5.19
CA SER A 9 11.83 -14.19 -6.58
C SER A 9 10.44 -13.58 -6.80
N ASP A 10 9.52 -13.81 -5.86
CA ASP A 10 8.15 -13.29 -5.93
C ASP A 10 8.13 -11.76 -5.88
N ILE A 11 8.94 -11.15 -5.01
CA ILE A 11 9.07 -9.68 -4.93
C ILE A 11 9.67 -9.09 -6.20
N LYS A 12 10.70 -9.71 -6.78
CA LYS A 12 11.27 -9.26 -8.07
C LYS A 12 10.22 -9.28 -9.18
N TYR A 13 9.40 -10.33 -9.22
CA TYR A 13 8.31 -10.44 -10.17
C TYR A 13 7.26 -9.36 -9.95
N GLN A 14 6.86 -9.10 -8.71
CA GLN A 14 5.93 -8.02 -8.36
C GLN A 14 6.43 -6.64 -8.79
N ILE A 15 7.71 -6.34 -8.54
CA ILE A 15 8.34 -5.08 -9.00
C ILE A 15 8.32 -5.02 -10.53
N LEU A 16 8.71 -6.10 -11.22
CA LEU A 16 8.71 -6.14 -12.68
C LEU A 16 7.33 -5.84 -13.26
N VAL A 17 6.28 -6.51 -12.76
CA VAL A 17 4.90 -6.28 -13.17
C VAL A 17 4.45 -4.86 -12.84
N SER A 18 4.86 -4.32 -11.69
CA SER A 18 4.55 -2.94 -11.30
C SER A 18 5.17 -1.92 -12.27
N VAL A 19 6.41 -2.12 -12.68
CA VAL A 19 7.12 -1.28 -13.65
C VAL A 19 6.48 -1.37 -15.03
N ILE A 20 6.11 -2.58 -15.47
CA ILE A 20 5.37 -2.78 -16.73
C ILE A 20 4.02 -2.04 -16.65
N GLY A 21 3.29 -2.15 -15.55
CA GLY A 21 2.03 -1.44 -15.33
C GLY A 21 2.19 0.08 -15.43
N LEU A 22 3.23 0.65 -14.81
CA LEU A 22 3.54 2.08 -14.92
C LEU A 22 3.85 2.50 -16.35
N LEU A 23 4.63 1.67 -17.08
CA LEU A 23 4.95 1.92 -18.48
C LEU A 23 3.70 1.87 -19.36
N LEU A 24 2.78 0.93 -19.11
CA LEU A 24 1.51 0.86 -19.83
C LEU A 24 0.65 2.11 -19.58
N VAL A 25 0.55 2.60 -18.35
CA VAL A 25 -0.18 3.84 -18.06
C VAL A 25 0.49 5.05 -18.72
N PHE A 26 1.83 5.09 -18.75
CA PHE A 26 2.57 6.12 -19.49
C PHE A 26 2.23 6.10 -20.99
N VAL A 27 2.23 4.92 -21.61
CA VAL A 27 1.85 4.76 -23.03
C VAL A 27 0.42 5.21 -23.27
N LEU A 28 -0.53 4.87 -22.39
CA LEU A 28 -1.92 5.33 -22.48
C LEU A 28 -2.05 6.85 -22.37
N THR A 29 -1.17 7.49 -21.62
CA THR A 29 -1.16 8.95 -21.46
C THR A 29 -0.67 9.66 -22.72
N VAL A 30 0.35 9.10 -23.39
CA VAL A 30 0.93 9.66 -24.61
C VAL A 30 0.07 9.34 -25.84
N PHE A 31 -0.54 8.15 -25.85
CA PHE A 31 -1.36 7.64 -26.94
C PHE A 31 -2.75 7.21 -26.42
N PRO A 32 -3.60 8.18 -26.02
CA PRO A 32 -4.93 7.86 -25.50
C PRO A 32 -5.77 7.22 -26.61
N PRO A 33 -6.37 6.04 -26.37
CA PRO A 33 -7.21 5.40 -27.36
C PRO A 33 -8.50 6.20 -27.52
N THR A 34 -8.96 6.34 -28.76
CA THR A 34 -10.26 6.95 -29.05
C THR A 34 -11.38 5.97 -28.73
N VAL A 35 -12.03 6.13 -27.58
CA VAL A 35 -13.19 5.34 -27.17
C VAL A 35 -14.46 6.16 -27.42
N THR A 36 -15.43 5.60 -28.14
CA THR A 36 -16.66 6.28 -28.54
C THR A 36 -17.83 6.11 -27.56
N ALA A 37 -17.70 5.20 -26.59
CA ALA A 37 -18.73 4.92 -25.59
C ALA A 37 -18.45 5.69 -24.29
N ASP A 38 -19.06 6.86 -24.13
CA ASP A 38 -19.07 7.59 -22.86
C ASP A 38 -20.31 7.21 -22.04
N PHE A 39 -20.08 6.81 -20.79
CA PHE A 39 -21.12 6.30 -19.90
C PHE A 39 -21.24 7.23 -18.69
N PRO A 40 -22.39 7.89 -18.45
CA PRO A 40 -22.51 8.95 -17.44
C PRO A 40 -22.31 8.45 -16.00
N TRP A 41 -22.72 7.22 -15.71
CA TRP A 41 -22.49 6.51 -14.44
C TRP A 41 -21.05 6.03 -14.20
N ARG A 42 -20.15 6.09 -15.19
CA ARG A 42 -18.76 5.62 -15.06
C ARG A 42 -18.03 6.28 -13.88
N LYS A 43 -18.03 7.62 -13.85
CA LYS A 43 -17.37 8.41 -12.79
C LYS A 43 -17.88 8.02 -11.41
N THR A 44 -19.20 7.88 -11.26
CA THR A 44 -19.81 7.47 -9.99
C THR A 44 -19.38 6.06 -9.58
N VAL A 45 -19.39 5.09 -10.49
CA VAL A 45 -19.00 3.70 -10.19
C VAL A 45 -17.54 3.62 -9.73
N ILE A 46 -16.63 4.23 -10.48
CA ILE A 46 -15.20 4.24 -10.14
C ILE A 46 -14.95 5.01 -8.84
N GLY A 47 -15.61 6.15 -8.66
CA GLY A 47 -15.51 6.94 -7.43
C GLY A 47 -15.96 6.18 -6.19
N VAL A 48 -17.06 5.43 -6.27
CA VAL A 48 -17.54 4.57 -5.18
C VAL A 48 -16.55 3.46 -4.87
N ILE A 49 -16.08 2.72 -5.89
CA ILE A 49 -15.12 1.63 -5.71
C ILE A 49 -13.83 2.15 -5.04
N PHE A 50 -13.26 3.24 -5.57
CA PHE A 50 -12.04 3.81 -5.02
C PHE A 50 -12.23 4.33 -3.59
N SER A 51 -13.36 4.97 -3.29
CA SER A 51 -13.67 5.48 -1.95
C SER A 51 -13.81 4.34 -0.92
N ILE A 52 -14.46 3.23 -1.29
CA ILE A 52 -14.55 2.03 -0.44
C ILE A 52 -13.14 1.52 -0.10
N PHE A 53 -12.26 1.41 -1.09
CA PHE A 53 -10.89 0.95 -0.86
C PHE A 53 -10.08 1.93 -0.01
N CYS A 54 -10.27 3.24 -0.14
CA CYS A 54 -9.66 4.23 0.74
C CYS A 54 -10.11 4.04 2.19
N VAL A 55 -11.42 3.86 2.43
CA VAL A 55 -11.96 3.61 3.76
C VAL A 55 -11.42 2.30 4.35
N LEU A 56 -11.39 1.21 3.57
CA LEU A 56 -10.79 -0.06 3.99
C LEU A 56 -9.31 0.09 4.34
N GLY A 57 -8.55 0.86 3.54
CA GLY A 57 -7.15 1.16 3.80
C GLY A 57 -6.95 1.95 5.09
N ILE A 58 -7.79 2.96 5.35
CA ILE A 58 -7.79 3.74 6.60
C ILE A 58 -8.10 2.83 7.81
N LEU A 59 -9.13 1.99 7.71
CA LEU A 59 -9.50 1.04 8.77
C LEU A 59 -8.39 0.02 9.06
N ALA A 60 -7.69 -0.44 8.02
CA ALA A 60 -6.55 -1.35 8.15
C ALA A 60 -5.40 -0.77 8.98
N VAL A 61 -5.23 0.56 9.00
CA VAL A 61 -4.23 1.25 9.84
C VAL A 61 -4.59 1.14 11.33
N PHE A 62 -5.87 1.17 11.69
CA PHE A 62 -6.33 1.11 13.07
C PHE A 62 -6.50 -0.32 13.62
N SER A 63 -6.69 -1.31 12.74
CA SER A 63 -6.90 -2.72 13.12
C SER A 63 -6.06 -3.68 12.24
N PRO A 64 -4.72 -3.66 12.35
CA PRO A 64 -3.84 -4.44 11.48
C PRO A 64 -4.05 -5.96 11.58
N ASN A 65 -4.45 -6.46 12.76
CA ASN A 65 -4.69 -7.89 13.00
C ASN A 65 -5.87 -8.45 12.18
N GLN A 66 -6.87 -7.63 11.84
CA GLN A 66 -8.02 -8.07 11.05
C GLN A 66 -7.68 -8.17 9.55
N CYS A 67 -6.83 -7.29 9.03
CA CYS A 67 -6.30 -7.41 7.67
C CYS A 67 -5.42 -8.66 7.52
N LEU A 68 -4.51 -8.93 8.46
CA LEU A 68 -3.69 -10.15 8.46
C LEU A 68 -4.55 -11.44 8.44
N THR A 69 -5.69 -11.43 9.15
CA THR A 69 -6.60 -12.59 9.20
C THR A 69 -7.27 -12.89 7.85
N ILE A 70 -7.66 -11.86 7.09
CA ILE A 70 -8.25 -12.03 5.75
C ILE A 70 -7.20 -12.49 4.73
N PHE A 71 -5.96 -11.99 4.82
CA PHE A 71 -4.86 -12.41 3.93
C PHE A 71 -4.26 -13.78 4.29
N ASN A 72 -4.40 -14.26 5.53
CA ASN A 72 -3.95 -15.59 5.96
C ASN A 72 -4.91 -16.75 5.59
N PHE A 73 -6.00 -16.49 4.86
CA PHE A 73 -6.93 -17.53 4.43
C PHE A 73 -6.30 -18.64 3.57
N ARG A 74 -5.11 -18.40 2.99
CA ARG A 74 -4.38 -19.39 2.19
C ARG A 74 -3.46 -20.33 3.01
N LYS A 75 -3.23 -20.07 4.30
CA LYS A 75 -2.28 -20.84 5.12
C LYS A 75 -2.93 -21.84 6.08
N LYS A 76 -4.26 -21.79 6.27
CA LYS A 76 -5.01 -22.66 7.21
C LYS A 76 -5.53 -23.97 6.60
N GLN A 77 -4.87 -24.52 5.58
CA GLN A 77 -5.23 -25.83 5.03
C GLN A 77 -3.97 -26.67 4.77
N ARG A 78 -3.27 -27.04 5.84
CA ARG A 78 -2.43 -28.24 5.98
C ARG A 78 -1.73 -28.22 7.34
N THR A 79 -2.41 -28.78 8.34
CA THR A 79 -1.88 -29.77 9.31
C THR A 79 -2.95 -30.05 10.36
N VAL A 80 -3.72 -31.10 10.12
CA VAL A 80 -4.31 -31.90 11.20
C VAL A 80 -3.16 -32.67 11.82
N GLY A 81 -2.92 -32.53 13.13
CA GLY A 81 -1.92 -33.34 13.81
C GLY A 81 -1.47 -32.85 15.18
N SER A 82 -2.08 -33.47 16.21
CA SER A 82 -1.54 -33.76 17.54
C SER A 82 -1.58 -32.70 18.63
N ASP A 83 -2.20 -33.15 19.71
CA ASP A 83 -2.33 -32.57 21.04
C ASP A 83 -1.00 -32.28 21.75
N SER A 84 -1.08 -31.29 22.64
CA SER A 84 -0.69 -31.37 24.05
C SER A 84 0.37 -30.38 24.55
N ALA A 85 -0.02 -29.73 25.65
CA ALA A 85 0.79 -29.31 26.80
C ALA A 85 1.21 -27.84 26.97
N LYS A 86 0.71 -27.32 28.09
CA LYS A 86 1.32 -26.39 29.07
C LYS A 86 1.15 -24.87 28.89
N LEU A 87 0.16 -24.38 29.62
CA LEU A 87 0.27 -23.17 30.45
C LEU A 87 1.60 -23.15 31.22
N VAL A 88 2.39 -22.09 31.06
CA VAL A 88 3.17 -21.48 32.14
C VAL A 88 3.21 -19.96 31.88
N SER A 89 2.59 -19.21 32.78
CA SER A 89 2.84 -17.77 32.94
C SER A 89 4.07 -17.60 33.84
N HIS A 90 5.07 -16.83 33.42
CA HIS A 90 5.88 -16.03 34.35
C HIS A 90 6.53 -14.88 33.58
N GLY A 91 6.40 -13.68 34.15
CA GLY A 91 6.64 -12.42 33.48
C GLY A 91 8.10 -12.00 33.39
N ILE A 92 8.39 -11.30 32.31
CA ILE A 92 9.10 -10.03 32.31
C ILE A 92 8.28 -9.14 31.38
N SER A 93 7.71 -8.08 31.94
CA SER A 93 6.98 -7.04 31.20
C SER A 93 7.98 -6.30 30.30
N THR A 94 8.25 -6.85 29.12
CA THR A 94 8.70 -6.05 27.98
C THR A 94 7.50 -5.25 27.53
N ASP A 95 7.50 -3.99 27.92
CA ASP A 95 6.48 -3.00 27.57
C ASP A 95 6.36 -2.98 26.03
N LEU A 96 5.35 -3.69 25.53
CA LEU A 96 5.12 -3.94 24.11
C LEU A 96 4.56 -2.63 23.52
N GLN A 97 5.45 -1.67 23.29
CA GLN A 97 5.10 -0.34 22.82
C GLN A 97 4.94 -0.37 21.29
N GLY A 98 3.84 -0.99 20.85
CA GLY A 98 3.55 -1.35 19.46
C GLY A 98 4.07 -2.74 19.06
N HIS A 99 3.67 -3.25 17.90
CA HIS A 99 4.01 -4.59 17.38
C HIS A 99 5.50 -4.83 17.07
N HIS A 100 6.39 -3.91 17.42
CA HIS A 100 7.82 -4.04 17.16
C HIS A 100 8.56 -4.41 18.44
N PRO A 101 9.45 -5.41 18.41
CA PRO A 101 10.41 -5.58 19.49
C PRO A 101 11.24 -4.29 19.60
N THR A 102 11.53 -3.86 20.82
CA THR A 102 12.40 -2.71 21.12
C THR A 102 13.84 -3.04 20.72
N CYS A 103 14.14 -2.99 19.43
CA CYS A 103 15.48 -3.09 18.85
C CYS A 103 15.81 -1.73 18.19
N GLY A 104 16.94 -1.11 18.53
CA GLY A 104 17.33 0.23 18.05
C GLY A 104 17.47 0.36 16.52
N MET A 105 17.48 -0.75 15.80
CA MET A 105 17.44 -0.80 14.34
C MET A 105 16.08 -0.36 13.75
N PHE A 106 15.01 -0.34 14.56
CA PHE A 106 13.69 0.16 14.17
C PHE A 106 13.47 1.66 14.42
N ASP A 107 14.44 2.36 15.00
CA ASP A 107 14.35 3.81 15.27
C ASP A 107 14.10 4.64 13.99
N ALA A 108 14.46 4.08 12.83
CA ALA A 108 14.19 4.70 11.53
C ALA A 108 12.73 4.57 11.04
N HIS A 109 11.91 3.74 11.70
CA HIS A 109 10.53 3.41 11.33
C HIS A 109 9.49 4.02 12.29
N ILE A 110 9.91 4.36 13.51
CA ILE A 110 9.05 4.88 14.56
C ILE A 110 9.26 6.39 14.76
N PHE A 111 8.18 7.11 15.03
CA PHE A 111 8.22 8.43 15.62
C PHE A 111 7.52 8.42 16.97
N ARG A 112 8.17 9.01 17.97
CA ARG A 112 7.60 9.21 19.29
C ARG A 112 6.88 10.56 19.30
N ILE A 113 5.56 10.53 19.42
CA ILE A 113 4.77 11.72 19.75
C ILE A 113 4.32 11.52 21.20
N LYS A 114 4.95 12.27 22.11
CA LYS A 114 4.82 12.10 23.57
C LYS A 114 5.20 10.67 24.00
N ASP A 115 4.28 9.96 24.67
CA ASP A 115 4.47 8.61 25.21
C ASP A 115 3.98 7.48 24.28
N LYS A 116 3.54 7.81 23.05
CA LYS A 116 3.05 6.82 22.08
C LYS A 116 3.97 6.72 20.86
N THR A 117 4.30 5.49 20.49
CA THR A 117 5.09 5.14 19.30
C THR A 117 4.16 4.97 18.10
N TRP A 118 4.43 5.70 17.01
CA TRP A 118 3.66 5.61 15.76
C TRP A 118 4.58 5.24 14.60
N CYS A 119 4.11 4.35 13.72
CA CYS A 119 4.85 3.99 12.51
C CYS A 119 4.70 5.08 11.44
N ALA A 120 5.83 5.59 10.95
CA ALA A 120 5.87 6.62 9.90
C ALA A 120 5.11 6.19 8.63
N ALA A 121 5.15 4.89 8.32
CA ALA A 121 4.47 4.32 7.16
C ALA A 121 2.94 4.27 7.36
N CYS A 122 2.46 3.90 8.54
CA CYS A 122 1.04 3.85 8.87
C CYS A 122 0.41 5.24 8.88
N ILE A 123 1.09 6.23 9.48
CA ILE A 123 0.62 7.62 9.47
C ILE A 123 0.63 8.19 8.04
N GLY A 124 1.67 7.93 7.25
CA GLY A 124 1.71 8.38 5.85
C GLY A 124 0.58 7.80 5.00
N LEU A 125 0.27 6.51 5.18
CA LEU A 125 -0.89 5.89 4.52
C LEU A 125 -2.22 6.46 5.01
N LEU A 126 -2.35 6.75 6.31
CA LEU A 126 -3.55 7.35 6.88
C LEU A 126 -3.82 8.74 6.30
N ILE A 127 -2.79 9.60 6.30
CA ILE A 127 -2.87 10.96 5.73
C ILE A 127 -3.15 10.86 4.23
N GLY A 128 -2.42 10.01 3.51
CA GLY A 128 -2.63 9.79 2.08
C GLY A 128 -4.04 9.30 1.77
N GLY A 129 -4.58 8.36 2.55
CA GLY A 129 -5.93 7.83 2.39
C GLY A 129 -7.01 8.88 2.65
N LEU A 130 -6.85 9.71 3.68
CA LEU A 130 -7.78 10.82 3.96
C LEU A 130 -7.79 11.86 2.83
N LEU A 131 -6.60 12.26 2.37
CA LEU A 131 -6.48 13.22 1.27
C LEU A 131 -6.99 12.63 -0.04
N ALA A 132 -6.72 11.35 -0.31
CA ALA A 132 -7.21 10.69 -1.50
C ALA A 132 -8.74 10.51 -1.48
N LEU A 133 -9.33 10.21 -0.33
CA LEU A 133 -10.79 10.15 -0.18
C LEU A 133 -11.43 11.53 -0.41
N ALA A 134 -10.84 12.59 0.13
CA ALA A 134 -11.30 13.96 -0.11
C ALA A 134 -11.19 14.35 -1.59
N GLY A 135 -10.05 14.08 -2.22
CA GLY A 135 -9.82 14.36 -3.65
C GLY A 135 -10.75 13.56 -4.56
N ALA A 136 -10.94 12.28 -4.28
CA ALA A 136 -11.90 11.44 -4.99
C ALA A 136 -13.34 11.95 -4.84
N SER A 137 -13.71 12.40 -3.63
CA SER A 137 -15.03 12.98 -3.37
C SER A 137 -15.28 14.22 -4.24
N VAL A 138 -14.31 15.13 -4.28
CA VAL A 138 -14.40 16.36 -5.07
C VAL A 138 -14.44 16.06 -6.57
N TYR A 139 -13.61 15.14 -7.06
CA TYR A 139 -13.55 14.84 -8.50
C TYR A 139 -14.76 14.02 -8.99
N PHE A 140 -15.03 12.87 -8.37
CA PHE A 140 -16.03 11.93 -8.88
C PHE A 140 -17.48 12.33 -8.56
N PHE A 141 -17.71 13.03 -7.44
CA PHE A 141 -19.05 13.43 -7.02
C PHE A 141 -19.27 14.95 -7.09
N GLY A 142 -18.22 15.75 -6.92
CA GLY A 142 -18.29 17.21 -6.97
C GLY A 142 -18.31 17.80 -8.38
N GLY A 143 -18.15 16.98 -9.44
CA GLY A 143 -18.20 17.43 -10.82
C GLY A 143 -17.02 18.32 -11.24
N TRP A 144 -15.89 18.26 -10.52
CA TRP A 144 -14.72 19.06 -10.84
C TRP A 144 -14.15 18.64 -12.21
N HIS A 145 -14.08 19.57 -13.15
CA HIS A 145 -13.53 19.32 -14.48
C HIS A 145 -12.02 19.64 -14.52
N VAL A 146 -11.17 18.64 -14.79
CA VAL A 146 -9.69 18.79 -14.81
C VAL A 146 -9.10 18.60 -16.21
N ALA A 147 -9.88 18.83 -17.26
CA ALA A 147 -9.53 18.47 -18.63
C ALA A 147 -8.20 19.07 -19.13
N GLU A 148 -7.84 20.28 -18.72
CA GLU A 148 -6.62 20.97 -19.21
C GLU A 148 -5.30 20.43 -18.63
N HIS A 149 -5.35 19.66 -17.53
CA HIS A 149 -4.15 19.21 -16.82
C HIS A 149 -4.09 17.70 -16.59
N SER A 150 -4.96 16.93 -17.25
CA SER A 150 -5.10 15.48 -17.08
C SER A 150 -3.79 14.72 -17.33
N SER A 151 -3.05 15.03 -18.40
CA SER A 151 -1.75 14.39 -18.69
C SER A 151 -0.69 14.69 -17.62
N LEU A 152 -0.67 15.91 -17.08
CA LEU A 152 0.26 16.28 -16.00
C LEU A 152 -0.08 15.55 -14.70
N MET A 153 -1.36 15.35 -14.40
CA MET A 153 -1.80 14.56 -13.25
C MET A 153 -1.32 13.12 -13.35
N VAL A 154 -1.44 12.48 -14.54
CA VAL A 154 -0.93 11.11 -14.71
C VAL A 154 0.59 11.06 -14.55
N LEU A 155 1.33 12.02 -15.11
CA LEU A 155 2.79 12.07 -14.97
C LEU A 155 3.24 12.24 -13.51
N LEU A 156 2.61 13.18 -12.78
CA LEU A 156 2.84 13.35 -11.35
C LEU A 156 2.46 12.10 -10.56
N GLY A 157 1.40 11.43 -10.97
CA GLY A 157 0.96 10.16 -10.41
C GLY A 157 1.99 9.04 -10.58
N ILE A 158 2.53 8.89 -11.80
CA ILE A 158 3.61 7.93 -12.10
C ILE A 158 4.83 8.20 -11.23
N LEU A 159 5.23 9.46 -11.07
CA LEU A 159 6.34 9.85 -10.20
C LEU A 159 6.03 9.48 -8.74
N GLY A 160 4.84 9.81 -8.24
CA GLY A 160 4.41 9.49 -6.87
C GLY A 160 4.41 7.99 -6.57
N VAL A 161 3.85 7.18 -7.47
CA VAL A 161 3.84 5.71 -7.33
C VAL A 161 5.26 5.15 -7.41
N SER A 162 6.09 5.64 -8.34
CA SER A 162 7.48 5.22 -8.47
C SER A 162 8.27 5.50 -7.18
N PHE A 163 8.20 6.72 -6.64
CA PHE A 163 8.85 7.04 -5.36
C PHE A 163 8.35 6.16 -4.21
N GLY A 164 7.06 5.85 -4.19
CA GLY A 164 6.46 4.95 -3.21
C GLY A 164 7.01 3.52 -3.25
N LEU A 165 7.25 2.98 -4.44
CA LEU A 165 7.78 1.62 -4.63
C LEU A 165 9.29 1.54 -4.35
N PHE A 166 10.06 2.60 -4.62
CA PHE A 166 11.52 2.64 -4.48
C PHE A 166 12.00 3.22 -3.13
N GLN A 167 11.17 3.16 -2.08
CA GLN A 167 11.41 3.83 -0.79
C GLN A 167 12.62 3.32 0.04
N PHE A 168 13.35 2.31 -0.43
CA PHE A 168 14.37 1.53 0.30
C PHE A 168 15.54 2.30 0.95
N LYS A 169 15.70 3.61 0.72
CA LYS A 169 16.87 4.37 1.19
C LYS A 169 16.56 5.54 2.11
N PHE A 170 15.28 5.86 2.35
CA PHE A 170 14.91 7.13 2.97
C PHE A 170 14.55 7.01 4.47
N ARG A 171 15.08 7.93 5.29
CA ARG A 171 14.84 7.97 6.74
C ARG A 171 13.55 8.71 7.11
N ASN A 172 12.84 8.18 8.11
CA ASN A 172 11.84 8.82 8.98
C ASN A 172 10.81 9.72 8.25
N LEU A 173 11.06 11.03 8.14
CA LEU A 173 10.06 11.99 7.59
C LEU A 173 9.84 11.79 6.11
N VAL A 174 10.92 11.49 5.37
CA VAL A 174 10.83 11.22 3.94
C VAL A 174 10.00 9.95 3.70
N ARG A 175 10.06 8.98 4.61
CA ARG A 175 9.22 7.78 4.54
C ARG A 175 7.73 8.11 4.71
N LEU A 176 7.38 9.03 5.61
CA LEU A 176 6.00 9.51 5.76
C LEU A 176 5.50 10.22 4.50
N PHE A 177 6.29 11.17 3.97
CA PHE A 177 5.93 11.91 2.77
C PHE A 177 5.79 11.00 1.55
N VAL A 178 6.76 10.14 1.28
CA VAL A 178 6.73 9.21 0.13
C VAL A 178 5.51 8.28 0.19
N ASN A 179 5.09 7.85 1.39
CA ASN A 179 3.88 7.05 1.54
C ASN A 179 2.59 7.83 1.30
N THR A 180 2.57 9.12 1.69
CA THR A 180 1.47 10.02 1.36
C THR A 180 1.41 10.26 -0.15
N PHE A 181 2.55 10.56 -0.77
CA PHE A 181 2.69 10.76 -2.22
C PHE A 181 2.36 9.51 -3.03
N PHE A 182 2.61 8.31 -2.51
CA PHE A 182 2.19 7.07 -3.17
C PHE A 182 0.68 7.00 -3.33
N VAL A 183 -0.08 7.25 -2.25
CA VAL A 183 -1.56 7.18 -2.28
C VAL A 183 -2.14 8.32 -3.12
N LEU A 184 -1.61 9.54 -2.97
CA LEU A 184 -2.00 10.67 -3.80
C LEU A 184 -1.67 10.46 -5.27
N GLY A 185 -0.50 9.88 -5.57
CA GLY A 185 -0.08 9.57 -6.93
C GLY A 185 -1.02 8.56 -7.58
N ALA A 186 -1.43 7.51 -6.85
CA ALA A 186 -2.44 6.57 -7.30
C ALA A 186 -3.78 7.23 -7.64
N LEU A 187 -4.26 8.16 -6.81
CA LEU A 187 -5.46 8.96 -7.11
C LEU A 187 -5.27 9.78 -8.38
N LEU A 188 -4.16 10.52 -8.51
CA LEU A 188 -3.89 11.37 -9.67
C LEU A 188 -3.80 10.56 -10.97
N MET A 189 -3.23 9.36 -10.93
CA MET A 189 -3.23 8.45 -12.09
C MET A 189 -4.65 8.04 -12.48
N LEU A 190 -5.47 7.65 -11.52
CA LEU A 190 -6.86 7.23 -11.79
C LEU A 190 -7.69 8.39 -12.36
N VAL A 191 -7.60 9.57 -11.76
CA VAL A 191 -8.30 10.78 -12.21
C VAL A 191 -7.84 11.22 -13.60
N GLY A 192 -6.53 11.21 -13.84
CA GLY A 192 -5.98 11.60 -15.14
C GLY A 192 -6.37 10.64 -16.25
N VAL A 193 -6.37 9.32 -15.99
CA VAL A 193 -6.80 8.32 -16.98
C VAL A 193 -8.30 8.37 -17.24
N ASP A 194 -9.13 8.56 -16.22
CA ASP A 194 -10.59 8.73 -16.40
C ASP A 194 -10.89 9.93 -17.31
N GLU A 195 -10.19 11.04 -17.13
CA GLU A 195 -10.40 12.23 -17.96
C GLU A 195 -9.83 12.09 -19.38
N LEU A 196 -8.68 11.42 -19.55
CA LEU A 196 -8.01 11.24 -20.85
C LEU A 196 -8.74 10.23 -21.75
N VAL A 197 -9.10 9.07 -21.19
CA VAL A 197 -9.58 7.94 -21.98
C VAL A 197 -11.10 7.82 -21.94
N ARG A 198 -11.72 8.31 -20.86
CA ARG A 198 -13.17 8.29 -20.65
C ARG A 198 -13.78 6.89 -20.83
N SER A 199 -13.11 5.87 -20.32
CA SER A 199 -13.51 4.48 -20.51
C SER A 199 -13.37 3.66 -19.24
N LEU A 200 -14.49 3.05 -18.83
CA LEU A 200 -14.59 2.25 -17.61
C LEU A 200 -13.56 1.11 -17.59
N PHE A 201 -13.25 0.55 -18.76
CA PHE A 201 -12.27 -0.52 -18.87
C PHE A 201 -10.88 -0.07 -18.43
N PHE A 202 -10.44 1.11 -18.88
CA PHE A 202 -9.13 1.65 -18.52
C PHE A 202 -9.10 2.13 -17.07
N ASP A 203 -10.21 2.67 -16.56
CA ASP A 203 -10.32 3.04 -15.15
C ASP A 203 -10.20 1.82 -14.23
N LEU A 204 -10.89 0.72 -14.55
CA LEU A 204 -10.79 -0.54 -13.82
C LEU A 204 -9.41 -1.18 -13.95
N PHE A 205 -8.77 -1.05 -15.12
CA PHE A 205 -7.39 -1.50 -15.33
C PHE A 205 -6.42 -0.75 -14.42
N VAL A 206 -6.47 0.58 -14.40
CA VAL A 206 -5.64 1.42 -13.53
C VAL A 206 -5.95 1.14 -12.06
N PHE A 207 -7.22 1.01 -11.70
CA PHE A 207 -7.62 0.65 -10.34
C PHE A 207 -7.04 -0.71 -9.92
N SER A 208 -7.05 -1.71 -10.80
CA SER A 208 -6.44 -3.01 -10.55
C SER A 208 -4.91 -2.90 -10.36
N LEU A 209 -4.25 -2.04 -11.14
CA LEU A 209 -2.83 -1.72 -10.93
C LEU A 209 -2.57 -1.04 -9.59
N ILE A 210 -3.45 -0.14 -9.14
CA ILE A 210 -3.33 0.50 -7.81
C ILE A 210 -3.40 -0.55 -6.70
N VAL A 211 -4.36 -1.48 -6.76
CA VAL A 211 -4.45 -2.60 -5.81
C VAL A 211 -3.19 -3.47 -5.87
N PHE A 212 -2.66 -3.73 -7.06
CA PHE A 212 -1.43 -4.49 -7.24
C PHE A 212 -0.20 -3.77 -6.68
N TRP A 213 -0.08 -2.45 -6.85
CA TRP A 213 1.01 -1.66 -6.27
C TRP A 213 0.93 -1.61 -4.74
N LEU A 214 -0.29 -1.54 -4.18
CA LEU A 214 -0.50 -1.69 -2.73
C LEU A 214 0.00 -3.04 -2.23
N PHE A 215 -0.33 -4.13 -2.93
CA PHE A 215 0.15 -5.47 -2.57
C PHE A 215 1.67 -5.58 -2.66
N THR A 216 2.25 -5.09 -3.74
CA THR A 216 3.71 -5.04 -3.94
C THR A 216 4.38 -4.27 -2.79
N ARG A 217 3.84 -3.11 -2.42
CA ARG A 217 4.35 -2.32 -1.29
C ARG A 217 4.27 -3.07 0.03
N ILE A 218 3.18 -3.79 0.30
CA ILE A 218 3.06 -4.61 1.52
C ILE A 218 4.13 -5.71 1.53
N SER A 219 4.34 -6.42 0.41
CA SER A 219 5.39 -7.44 0.29
C SER A 219 6.80 -6.85 0.45
N LEU A 220 7.08 -5.68 -0.14
CA LEU A 220 8.34 -4.96 0.02
C LEU A 220 8.58 -4.54 1.48
N SER A 221 7.54 -4.04 2.16
CA SER A 221 7.62 -3.65 3.57
C SER A 221 7.84 -4.85 4.50
N GLN A 222 7.22 -5.99 4.20
CA GLN A 222 7.45 -7.24 4.97
C GLN A 222 8.89 -7.72 4.80
N TRP A 223 9.43 -7.63 3.59
CA TRP A 223 10.81 -8.00 3.31
C TRP A 223 11.82 -7.07 4.00
N ASP A 224 11.59 -5.74 4.01
CA ASP A 224 12.42 -4.78 4.75
C ASP A 224 12.43 -5.11 6.25
N HIS A 225 11.27 -5.43 6.82
CA HIS A 225 11.17 -5.89 8.20
C HIS A 225 11.91 -7.22 8.45
N GLU A 226 11.83 -8.19 7.53
CA GLU A 226 12.56 -9.47 7.64
C GLU A 226 14.07 -9.25 7.64
N VAL A 227 14.57 -8.38 6.75
CA VAL A 227 15.99 -8.04 6.67
C VAL A 227 16.46 -7.36 7.95
N ILE A 228 15.72 -6.37 8.46
CA ILE A 228 16.07 -5.66 9.70
C ILE A 228 16.03 -6.61 10.90
N CYS A 229 15.01 -7.45 10.99
CA CYS A 229 14.84 -8.43 12.07
C CYS A 229 15.96 -9.47 12.10
N SER A 230 16.43 -9.92 10.92
CA SER A 230 17.59 -10.82 10.83
C SER A 230 18.91 -10.22 11.33
N GLY A 231 18.96 -8.89 11.49
CA GLY A 231 20.10 -8.16 12.06
C GLY A 231 20.00 -7.86 13.57
N CYS A 232 18.92 -8.24 14.25
CA CYS A 232 18.79 -8.09 15.71
C CYS A 232 19.17 -9.42 16.39
N GLU A 233 20.08 -9.40 17.39
CA GLU A 233 20.52 -10.58 18.17
C GLU A 233 19.46 -11.11 19.17
N THR A 234 18.28 -10.52 19.21
CA THR A 234 17.22 -10.91 20.16
C THR A 234 16.48 -12.17 19.70
N GLU A 235 16.49 -13.24 20.51
CA GLU A 235 15.80 -14.53 20.25
C GLU A 235 14.28 -14.42 19.98
N ASN A 236 13.67 -13.29 20.36
CA ASN A 236 12.23 -13.02 20.18
C ASN A 236 11.88 -12.20 18.94
N CYS A 237 12.77 -12.11 17.94
CA CYS A 237 12.39 -11.61 16.61
C CYS A 237 11.71 -12.72 15.78
N SER A 238 10.80 -13.47 16.41
CA SER A 238 9.93 -14.41 15.72
C SER A 238 8.63 -13.69 15.39
N PHE A 239 8.26 -13.69 14.11
CA PHE A 239 6.89 -13.44 13.67
C PHE A 239 5.97 -14.26 14.58
N ARG A 240 5.26 -13.61 15.49
CA ARG A 240 4.15 -14.25 16.17
C ARG A 240 2.98 -14.18 15.19
N GLU A 241 2.79 -15.31 14.51
CA GLU A 241 1.83 -15.60 13.43
C GLU A 241 0.40 -15.08 13.68
#